data_AF-A0A2G5TD40-F1
#
_entry.id   AF-A0A2G5TD40-F1
#
_cell.length_a   1.000
_cell.length_b   1.000
_cell.length_c   1.000
_cell.angle_alpha   90.00
_cell.angle_beta   90.00
_cell.angle_gamma   90.00
#
_symmetry.space_group_name_H-M   'P 1'
#
loop_
_entity.id
_entity.type
_entity.pdbx_description
1 polymer ?
#
loop_
_entity_poly.entity_id
_entity_poly.type
_entity_poly.pdbx_seq_one_letter_code
_entity_poly.pdbx_strand_id
1 'polypeptide(L)'
;MTAVRQQRLGLLDSFPKSGIPITVTTPAVIEAVQEKTRRNPEKSTRKMANDFNTYHRLMKTIANQTIYLYSYLIQMATFLTKKNQLLRKKKAQHLLGGTPSHFFLF
;
A
#
# COMPACT_ATOMS: atom_id res chain seq x y z
N MET A 1 -35.04 3.62 -10.39
CA MET A 1 -34.36 3.08 -11.61
C MET A 1 -32.85 3.07 -11.41
N THR A 2 -32.35 2.27 -10.47
CA THR A 2 -30.94 2.31 -10.00
C THR A 2 -30.11 1.11 -10.44
N ALA A 3 -30.74 0.09 -11.05
CA ALA A 3 -30.09 -1.18 -11.37
C ALA A 3 -29.30 -1.21 -12.69
N VAL A 4 -29.70 -0.40 -13.70
CA VAL A 4 -29.12 -0.49 -15.06
C VAL A 4 -27.69 0.08 -15.13
N ARG A 5 -27.37 1.08 -14.30
CA ARG A 5 -26.06 1.76 -14.31
C ARG A 5 -24.93 0.87 -13.77
N GLN A 6 -25.23 -0.03 -12.83
CA GLN A 6 -24.24 -0.90 -12.20
C GLN A 6 -23.90 -2.13 -13.07
N GLN A 7 -24.84 -2.61 -13.88
CA GLN A 7 -24.64 -3.79 -14.73
C GLN A 7 -23.76 -3.51 -15.97
N ARG A 8 -23.69 -2.26 -16.44
CA ARG A 8 -22.94 -1.89 -17.66
C ARG A 8 -21.49 -1.48 -17.45
N LEU A 9 -21.08 -1.15 -16.22
CA LEU A 9 -19.89 -0.30 -16.00
C LEU A 9 -18.81 -0.88 -15.08
N GLY A 10 -18.99 -2.11 -14.57
CA GLY A 10 -18.07 -2.64 -13.56
C GLY A 10 -18.06 -1.79 -12.28
N LEU A 11 -17.23 -2.18 -11.31
CA LEU A 11 -17.12 -1.50 -10.02
C LEU A 11 -16.85 0.01 -10.23
N LEU A 12 -17.60 0.89 -9.55
CA LEU A 12 -17.52 2.36 -9.66
C LEU A 12 -16.09 2.92 -9.49
N ASP A 13 -15.19 2.18 -8.85
CA ASP A 13 -13.79 2.57 -8.63
C ASP A 13 -12.88 2.40 -9.86
N SER A 14 -13.39 1.82 -10.95
CA SER A 14 -12.63 1.59 -12.18
C SER A 14 -12.58 2.80 -13.12
N PHE A 15 -13.34 3.86 -12.84
CA PHE A 15 -13.35 5.05 -13.68
C PHE A 15 -12.16 5.97 -13.35
N PRO A 16 -11.34 6.36 -14.36
CA PRO A 16 -10.32 7.35 -14.15
C PRO A 16 -10.98 8.67 -13.70
N LYS A 17 -10.53 9.22 -12.58
CA LYS A 17 -11.02 10.51 -12.08
C LYS A 17 -10.74 11.58 -13.14
N SER A 18 -11.75 12.39 -13.47
CA SER A 18 -11.63 13.51 -14.39
C SER A 18 -10.64 14.54 -13.83
N GLY A 19 -9.39 14.44 -14.24
CA GLY A 19 -8.30 15.34 -13.88
C GLY A 19 -7.21 15.29 -14.95
N ILE A 20 -6.42 16.36 -15.05
CA ILE A 20 -5.29 16.42 -15.98
C ILE A 20 -4.29 15.32 -15.58
N PRO A 21 -3.95 14.37 -16.47
CA PRO A 21 -2.96 13.35 -16.16
C PRO A 21 -1.62 14.04 -15.87
N ILE A 22 -0.95 13.64 -14.79
CA ILE A 22 0.37 14.17 -14.46
C ILE A 22 1.36 13.60 -15.49
N THR A 23 1.58 14.34 -16.58
CA THR A 23 2.40 13.97 -17.75
C THR A 23 3.82 13.50 -17.39
N VAL A 24 4.32 13.87 -16.21
CA VAL A 24 5.70 13.59 -15.76
C VAL A 24 5.93 12.11 -15.41
N THR A 25 4.87 11.32 -15.23
CA THR A 25 4.93 9.91 -14.81
C THR A 25 4.48 9.00 -15.94
N THR A 26 5.36 8.77 -16.90
CA THR A 26 5.10 7.81 -17.99
C THR A 26 5.18 6.37 -17.46
N PRO A 27 4.44 5.41 -18.05
CA PRO A 27 4.47 4.01 -17.62
C PRO A 27 5.88 3.41 -17.70
N ALA A 28 6.67 3.77 -18.71
CA ALA A 28 8.06 3.35 -18.84
C ALA A 28 8.93 3.75 -17.64
N VAL A 29 8.73 4.95 -17.10
CA VAL A 29 9.44 5.40 -15.89
C VAL A 29 8.99 4.58 -14.68
N ILE A 30 7.71 4.27 -14.55
CA ILE A 30 7.19 3.44 -13.46
C ILE A 30 7.79 2.04 -13.52
N GLU A 31 7.83 1.41 -14.69
CA GLU A 31 8.45 0.09 -14.89
C GLU A 31 9.94 0.09 -14.57
N ALA A 32 10.68 1.12 -15.01
CA ALA A 32 12.10 1.25 -14.70
C ALA A 32 12.34 1.43 -13.19
N VAL A 33 11.50 2.21 -12.50
CA VAL A 33 11.57 2.40 -11.05
C VAL A 33 11.24 1.10 -10.31
N GLN A 34 10.24 0.34 -10.80
CA GLN A 34 9.90 -0.98 -10.27
C GLN A 34 11.06 -1.97 -10.40
N GLU A 35 11.66 -2.08 -11.58
CA GLU A 35 12.85 -2.91 -11.81
C GLU A 35 14.00 -2.52 -10.89
N LYS A 36 14.29 -1.22 -10.79
CA LYS A 36 15.40 -0.72 -9.95
C LYS A 36 15.16 -1.04 -8.48
N THR A 37 13.93 -0.88 -8.01
CA THR A 37 13.56 -1.20 -6.64
C THR A 37 13.61 -2.70 -6.37
N ARG A 38 13.21 -3.54 -7.33
CA ARG A 38 13.36 -4.99 -7.24
C ARG A 38 14.83 -5.42 -7.12
N ARG A 39 15.73 -4.78 -7.88
CA ARG A 39 17.18 -5.08 -7.85
C ARG A 39 17.85 -4.58 -6.57
N ASN A 40 17.37 -3.48 -5.99
CA ASN A 40 17.93 -2.91 -4.76
C ASN A 40 16.81 -2.27 -3.89
N PRO A 41 16.11 -3.06 -3.07
CA PRO A 41 14.95 -2.59 -2.31
C PRO A 41 15.31 -1.69 -1.12
N GLU A 42 16.56 -1.72 -0.67
CA GLU A 42 17.04 -0.91 0.47
C GLU A 42 17.39 0.53 0.05
N LYS A 43 17.43 0.81 -1.26
CA LYS A 43 17.82 2.11 -1.77
C LYS A 43 16.77 3.17 -1.42
N SER A 44 17.22 4.27 -0.83
CA SER A 44 16.33 5.36 -0.45
C SER A 44 15.72 6.08 -1.66
N THR A 45 14.49 6.57 -1.49
CA THR A 45 13.78 7.34 -2.52
C THR A 45 14.54 8.59 -2.97
N ARG A 46 15.36 9.20 -2.11
CA ARG A 46 16.22 10.34 -2.48
C ARG A 46 17.35 9.94 -3.41
N LYS A 47 18.03 8.82 -3.16
CA LYS A 47 19.05 8.30 -4.08
C LYS A 47 18.43 7.83 -5.39
N MET A 48 17.25 7.21 -5.33
CA MET A 48 16.49 6.82 -6.51
C MET A 48 16.09 8.03 -7.36
N ALA A 49 15.64 9.13 -6.73
CA ALA A 49 15.34 10.37 -7.44
C ALA A 49 16.56 10.91 -8.22
N ASN A 50 17.75 10.87 -7.61
CA ASN A 50 19.00 11.24 -8.28
C ASN A 50 19.35 10.32 -9.46
N ASP A 51 19.20 9.00 -9.31
CA ASP A 51 19.45 8.02 -10.39
C ASP A 51 18.59 8.32 -11.62
N PHE A 52 17.33 8.71 -11.41
CA PHE A 52 16.36 9.01 -12.47
C PHE A 52 16.33 10.49 -12.85
N ASN A 53 17.21 11.33 -12.29
CA ASN A 53 17.24 12.78 -12.46
C ASN A 53 15.86 13.45 -12.27
N THR A 54 15.16 13.07 -11.21
CA THR A 54 13.81 13.54 -10.87
C THR A 54 13.77 14.19 -9.49
N TYR A 55 12.71 14.95 -9.23
CA TYR A 55 12.47 15.51 -7.91
C TYR A 55 12.11 14.42 -6.90
N HIS A 56 12.68 14.52 -5.69
CA HIS A 56 12.41 13.57 -4.60
C HIS A 56 10.92 13.41 -4.29
N ARG A 57 10.16 14.51 -4.33
CA ARG A 57 8.71 14.49 -4.09
C ARG A 57 7.98 13.61 -5.10
N LEU A 58 8.36 13.69 -6.37
CA LEU A 58 7.77 12.88 -7.45
C LEU A 58 8.13 11.40 -7.26
N MET A 59 9.39 11.08 -6.98
CA MET A 59 9.82 9.71 -6.69
C MET A 59 9.08 9.11 -5.49
N LYS A 60 8.84 9.92 -4.44
CA LYS A 60 8.02 9.52 -3.28
C LYS A 60 6.57 9.23 -3.68
N THR A 61 5.98 10.04 -4.55
CA THR A 61 4.63 9.81 -5.09
C THR A 61 4.58 8.51 -5.88
N ILE A 62 5.55 8.26 -6.77
CA ILE A 62 5.65 6.99 -7.54
C ILE A 62 5.74 5.80 -6.59
N ALA A 63 6.71 5.81 -5.69
CA ALA A 63 6.95 4.70 -4.77
C ALA A 63 5.70 4.37 -3.92
N ASN A 64 5.04 5.39 -3.35
CA ASN A 64 3.93 5.20 -2.42
C ASN A 64 2.59 4.95 -3.10
N GLN A 65 2.27 5.69 -4.17
CA GLN A 65 0.93 5.71 -4.76
C GLN A 65 0.79 4.79 -5.99
N THR A 66 1.87 4.53 -6.72
CA THR A 66 1.81 3.71 -7.95
C THR A 66 2.39 2.32 -7.75
N ILE A 67 3.55 2.21 -7.08
CA ILE A 67 4.21 0.92 -6.83
C ILE A 67 3.79 0.33 -5.47
N TYR A 68 3.14 1.13 -4.61
CA TYR A 68 2.70 0.72 -3.27
C TYR A 68 3.83 0.14 -2.41
N LEU A 69 5.05 0.70 -2.54
CA LEU A 69 6.15 0.43 -1.61
C LEU A 69 5.86 1.10 -0.27
N TYR A 70 5.33 0.31 0.65
CA TYR A 70 5.25 0.70 2.05
C TYR A 70 6.63 0.71 2.70
N SER A 71 6.82 1.55 3.72
CA SER A 71 8.09 1.61 4.43
C SER A 71 8.50 0.22 4.96
N TYR A 72 9.80 -0.05 4.97
CA TYR A 72 10.35 -1.33 5.44
C TYR A 72 9.83 -1.72 6.84
N LEU A 73 9.61 -0.74 7.73
CA LEU A 73 9.04 -0.97 9.06
C LEU A 73 7.60 -1.50 9.01
N ILE A 74 6.78 -1.00 8.09
CA ILE A 74 5.41 -1.48 7.86
C ILE A 74 5.45 -2.89 7.28
N GLN A 75 6.34 -3.16 6.32
CA GLN A 75 6.53 -4.50 5.76
C GLN A 75 7.04 -5.52 6.80
N MET A 76 7.99 -5.13 7.65
CA MET A 76 8.48 -5.94 8.78
C MET A 76 7.38 -6.29 9.77
N ALA A 77 6.45 -5.38 10.04
CA ALA A 77 5.29 -5.64 10.90
C ALA A 77 4.27 -6.60 10.23
N THR A 78 4.15 -6.58 8.91
CA THR A 78 3.27 -7.48 8.16
C THR A 78 3.90 -8.87 7.92
N PHE A 79 5.23 -8.99 7.90
CA PHE A 79 5.91 -10.28 7.75
C PHE A 79 5.63 -11.24 8.92
N LEU A 80 5.52 -12.54 8.60
CA LEU A 80 5.35 -13.65 9.54
C LEU A 80 6.68 -14.05 10.20
N THR A 81 7.39 -13.09 10.80
CA THR A 81 8.55 -13.42 11.65
C THR A 81 8.08 -14.19 12.89
N LYS A 82 8.96 -15.02 13.50
CA LYS A 82 8.62 -15.78 14.73
C LYS A 82 8.04 -14.87 15.84
N LYS A 83 8.60 -13.67 15.98
CA LYS A 83 8.10 -12.63 16.92
C LYS A 83 6.67 -12.21 16.58
N ASN A 84 6.39 -11.88 15.32
CA ASN A 84 5.07 -11.44 14.88
C ASN A 84 4.03 -12.58 14.95
N GLN A 85 4.43 -13.81 14.63
CA GLN A 85 3.58 -15.00 14.81
C GLN A 85 3.16 -15.17 16.26
N LEU A 86 4.09 -15.03 17.20
CA LEU A 86 3.80 -15.11 18.64
C LEU A 86 2.83 -14.00 19.08
N LEU A 87 3.07 -12.76 18.66
CA LEU A 87 2.19 -11.63 18.96
C LEU A 87 0.78 -11.83 18.38
N ARG A 88 0.68 -12.30 17.13
CA ARG A 88 -0.60 -12.61 16.48
C ARG A 88 -1.33 -13.74 17.19
N LYS A 89 -0.62 -14.80 17.58
CA LYS A 89 -1.19 -15.92 18.35
C LYS A 89 -1.74 -15.46 19.70
N LYS A 90 -0.98 -14.66 20.45
CA LYS A 90 -1.43 -14.07 21.72
C LYS A 90 -2.68 -13.20 21.53
N LYS A 91 -2.69 -12.35 20.51
CA LYS A 91 -3.86 -11.50 20.18
C LYS A 91 -5.09 -12.35 19.81
N ALA A 92 -4.91 -13.37 18.97
CA ALA A 92 -5.99 -14.28 18.58
C ALA A 92 -6.55 -15.05 19.77
N GLN A 93 -5.70 -15.56 20.65
CA GLN A 93 -6.11 -16.20 21.91
C GLN A 93 -6.90 -15.25 22.81
N HIS A 94 -6.46 -14.00 22.93
CA HIS A 94 -7.18 -12.99 23.71
C HIS A 94 -8.55 -12.65 23.12
N LEU A 95 -8.64 -12.51 21.79
CA LEU A 95 -9.92 -12.25 21.10
C LEU A 95 -10.89 -13.44 21.18
N LEU A 96 -10.36 -14.67 21.07
CA LEU A 96 -11.14 -15.91 21.20
C LEU A 96 -11.59 -16.16 22.64
N GLY A 97 -10.87 -15.64 23.64
CA GLY A 97 -11.26 -15.70 25.05
C GLY A 97 -12.50 -14.87 25.40
N GLY A 98 -12.99 -14.03 24.48
CA GLY A 98 -14.17 -13.20 24.65
C GLY A 98 -13.94 -12.03 25.61
N THR A 99 -14.53 -10.87 25.31
CA THR A 99 -14.85 -9.90 26.37
C THR A 99 -15.81 -10.60 27.34
N PRO A 100 -15.54 -10.65 28.66
CA PRO A 100 -16.49 -11.23 29.59
C PRO A 100 -17.82 -10.50 29.42
N SER A 101 -18.85 -11.22 28.94
CA SER A 101 -20.23 -10.77 28.78
C SER A 101 -20.93 -10.57 30.14
N HIS A 102 -20.16 -10.23 31.18
CA HIS A 102 -20.56 -10.11 32.57
C HIS A 102 -20.25 -8.72 33.14
N PHE A 103 -20.21 -7.69 32.29
CA PHE A 103 -20.43 -6.31 32.74
C PHE A 103 -21.94 -5.99 32.68
N PHE A 104 -22.73 -6.69 33.50
CA PHE A 104 -23.93 -6.09 34.07
C PHE A 104 -23.44 -5.34 35.31
N LEU A 105 -23.16 -4.04 35.11
CA LEU A 105 -23.03 -3.09 36.21
C LEU A 105 -24.37 -3.05 36.98
N PHE A 106 -24.22 -2.92 38.29
CA PHE A 106 -25.24 -2.58 39.30
C PHE A 106 -26.48 -1.85 38.78
#